data_AF-A0A957PM61-F1
#
_entry.id   AF-A0A957PM61-F1
#
_cell.length_a   1.000
_cell.length_b   1.000
_cell.length_c   1.000
_cell.angle_alpha   90.00
_cell.angle_beta   90.00
_cell.angle_gamma   90.00
#
_symmetry.space_group_name_H-M   'P 1'
#
loop_
_entity.id
_entity.type
_entity.pdbx_description
1 polymer ?
#
loop_
_entity_poly.entity_id
_entity_poly.type
_entity_poly.pdbx_seq_one_letter_code
_entity_poly.pdbx_strand_id
1 'polypeptide(L)'
;PPVGDHQCALAGAFLRAGELSLNVSTGSQVSLVTPTFQPGVYETRPYFDDQFLNTFVKIPAGRALDVLVNLLGELARLNGAAVAEPWPLIEAAASAVADTDLQINLAFFDSLSGHEGSIHHIREDNFSVGHLFRAAFQNMAANYNLYAQRLSPDRQWRNLVFSGGLAQKLPLLRQII
;
A
#
# COMPACT_ATOMS: atom_id res chain seq x y z
N PRO A 1 -11.48 20.80 -18.23
CA PRO A 1 -11.15 20.88 -16.79
C PRO A 1 -9.65 20.64 -16.58
N PRO A 2 -8.97 21.33 -15.65
CA PRO A 2 -7.58 20.99 -15.32
C PRO A 2 -7.52 19.57 -14.73
N VAL A 3 -6.58 18.76 -15.22
CA VAL A 3 -6.34 17.39 -14.75
C VAL A 3 -5.17 17.38 -13.77
N GLY A 4 -5.33 16.69 -12.65
CA GLY A 4 -4.30 16.58 -11.61
C GLY A 4 -3.23 15.53 -11.92
N ASP A 5 -2.11 15.61 -11.20
CA ASP A 5 -0.99 14.66 -11.29
C ASP A 5 -1.43 13.19 -11.13
N HIS A 6 -2.32 12.91 -10.18
CA HIS A 6 -2.88 11.59 -9.93
C HIS A 6 -3.64 11.07 -11.16
N GLN A 7 -4.55 11.86 -11.75
CA GLN A 7 -5.28 11.44 -12.95
C GLN A 7 -4.33 11.21 -14.13
N CYS A 8 -3.35 12.09 -14.33
CA CYS A 8 -2.34 11.93 -15.38
C CYS A 8 -1.49 10.67 -15.19
N ALA A 9 -1.11 10.34 -13.96
CA ALA A 9 -0.33 9.15 -13.66
C ALA A 9 -1.11 7.85 -13.96
N LEU A 10 -2.40 7.80 -13.62
CA LEU A 10 -3.24 6.64 -13.91
C LEU A 10 -3.54 6.49 -15.41
N ALA A 11 -3.72 7.61 -16.12
CA ALA A 11 -3.88 7.60 -17.58
C ALA A 11 -2.59 7.13 -18.26
N GLY A 12 -1.42 7.58 -17.78
CA GLY A 12 -0.12 7.12 -18.26
C GLY A 12 0.17 5.64 -17.94
N ALA A 13 -0.44 5.11 -16.89
CA ALA A 13 -0.45 3.67 -16.59
C ALA A 13 -1.48 2.88 -17.43
N PHE A 14 -2.17 3.54 -18.36
CA PHE A 14 -3.22 2.97 -19.22
C PHE A 14 -4.36 2.32 -18.45
N LEU A 15 -4.74 2.87 -17.29
CA LEU A 15 -5.88 2.38 -16.52
C LEU A 15 -7.18 2.46 -17.33
N ARG A 16 -7.90 1.34 -17.44
CA ARG A 16 -9.18 1.24 -18.15
C ARG A 16 -10.36 0.99 -17.22
N ALA A 17 -11.56 1.19 -17.75
CA ALA A 17 -12.78 0.77 -17.09
C ALA A 17 -12.77 -0.74 -16.80
N GLY A 18 -13.20 -1.13 -15.60
CA GLY A 18 -13.15 -2.52 -15.15
C GLY A 18 -11.79 -2.97 -14.62
N GLU A 19 -10.84 -2.07 -14.40
CA GLU A 19 -9.54 -2.36 -13.77
C GLU A 19 -9.41 -1.59 -12.45
N LEU A 20 -8.84 -2.25 -11.44
CA LEU A 20 -8.56 -1.64 -10.15
C LEU A 20 -7.12 -1.12 -10.16
N SER A 21 -6.93 0.18 -9.93
CA SER A 21 -5.59 0.73 -9.77
C SER A 21 -5.15 0.71 -8.30
N LEU A 22 -3.93 0.24 -8.09
CA LEU A 22 -3.22 0.30 -6.81
C LEU A 22 -1.94 1.11 -7.02
N ASN A 23 -1.97 2.38 -6.62
CA ASN A 23 -0.76 3.22 -6.61
C ASN A 23 -0.11 3.11 -5.25
N VAL A 24 1.08 2.50 -5.19
CA VAL A 24 1.78 2.16 -3.95
C VAL A 24 3.14 2.87 -3.92
N SER A 25 3.21 3.96 -3.14
CA SER A 25 4.39 4.82 -3.00
C SER A 25 4.55 5.23 -1.52
N THR A 26 4.92 6.48 -1.22
CA THR A 26 5.00 7.04 0.15
C THR A 26 3.67 6.85 0.91
N GLY A 27 2.56 7.16 0.26
CA GLY A 27 1.22 6.71 0.64
C GLY A 27 0.64 5.87 -0.49
N SER A 28 -0.52 5.28 -0.26
CA SER A 28 -1.22 4.51 -1.29
C SER A 28 -2.60 5.03 -1.62
N GLN A 29 -3.02 4.67 -2.82
CA GLN A 29 -4.33 5.00 -3.36
C GLN A 29 -4.92 3.75 -4.01
N VAL A 30 -6.24 3.60 -3.88
CA VAL A 30 -7.02 2.57 -4.57
C VAL A 30 -8.05 3.30 -5.42
N SER A 31 -8.09 3.02 -6.71
CA SER A 31 -8.92 3.79 -7.64
C SER A 31 -9.63 2.92 -8.68
N LEU A 32 -10.83 3.32 -9.07
CA LEU A 32 -11.63 2.72 -10.14
C LEU A 32 -12.19 3.81 -11.06
N VAL A 33 -12.19 3.51 -12.36
CA VAL A 33 -12.81 4.38 -13.37
C VAL A 33 -14.28 3.99 -13.53
N THR A 34 -15.17 4.98 -13.52
CA THR A 34 -16.62 4.80 -13.74
C THR A 34 -17.09 5.65 -14.92
N PRO A 35 -18.05 5.15 -15.73
CA PRO A 35 -18.58 5.89 -16.87
C PRO A 35 -19.54 7.02 -16.46
N THR A 36 -20.01 7.01 -15.21
CA THR A 36 -20.95 7.99 -14.68
C THR A 36 -20.48 8.48 -13.32
N PHE A 37 -20.90 9.70 -12.96
CA PHE A 37 -20.63 10.28 -11.65
C PHE A 37 -21.34 9.46 -10.56
N GLN A 38 -20.56 8.85 -9.69
CA GLN A 38 -21.05 8.01 -8.59
C GLN A 38 -20.35 8.47 -7.30
N PRO A 39 -20.89 9.46 -6.57
CA PRO A 39 -20.28 9.93 -5.33
C PRO A 39 -20.48 8.92 -4.20
N GLY A 40 -19.55 8.89 -3.25
CA GLY A 40 -19.62 7.99 -2.10
C GLY A 40 -18.71 8.43 -0.96
N VAL A 41 -18.31 7.47 -0.11
CA VAL A 41 -17.36 7.69 1.00
C VAL A 41 -15.90 7.85 0.55
N TYR A 42 -15.68 8.02 -0.75
CA TYR A 42 -14.40 8.18 -1.43
C TYR A 42 -14.39 9.50 -2.20
N GLU A 43 -13.22 9.91 -2.67
CA GLU A 43 -13.12 11.08 -3.54
C GLU A 43 -13.51 10.71 -4.99
N THR A 44 -14.40 11.48 -5.60
CA THR A 44 -14.73 11.37 -7.03
C THR A 44 -14.16 12.55 -7.79
N ARG A 45 -13.39 12.28 -8.84
CA ARG A 45 -12.72 13.29 -9.66
C ARG A 45 -13.10 13.11 -11.13
N PRO A 46 -13.21 14.19 -11.93
CA PRO A 46 -13.27 14.06 -13.38
C PRO A 46 -12.03 13.33 -13.90
N TYR A 47 -12.24 12.44 -14.87
CA TYR A 47 -11.21 11.67 -15.57
C TYR A 47 -11.32 11.88 -17.08
N PHE A 48 -10.43 11.24 -17.84
CA PHE A 48 -10.41 11.34 -19.30
C PHE A 48 -11.66 10.71 -19.93
N ASP A 49 -11.96 11.07 -21.18
CA ASP A 49 -13.04 10.51 -21.99
C ASP A 49 -14.45 10.56 -21.35
N ASP A 50 -14.77 11.69 -20.70
CA ASP A 50 -16.04 11.93 -19.98
C ASP A 50 -16.31 10.90 -18.87
N GLN A 51 -15.27 10.27 -18.35
CA GLN A 51 -15.33 9.32 -17.23
C GLN A 51 -15.02 10.01 -15.90
N PHE A 52 -15.20 9.24 -14.82
CA PHE A 52 -14.90 9.65 -13.46
C PHE A 52 -13.93 8.67 -12.82
N LEU A 53 -13.14 9.17 -11.87
CA LEU A 53 -12.23 8.38 -11.05
C LEU A 53 -12.68 8.43 -9.60
N ASN A 54 -13.08 7.29 -9.07
CA ASN A 54 -13.40 7.11 -7.66
C ASN A 54 -12.16 6.57 -6.94
N THR A 55 -11.73 7.24 -5.87
CA THR A 55 -10.46 6.93 -5.22
C THR A 55 -10.49 7.07 -3.71
N PHE A 56 -9.90 6.10 -3.03
CA PHE A 56 -9.45 6.24 -1.65
C PHE A 56 -7.97 6.62 -1.65
N VAL A 57 -7.62 7.64 -0.86
CA VAL A 57 -6.27 8.19 -0.74
C VAL A 57 -5.74 8.04 0.69
N LYS A 58 -4.46 8.31 0.94
CA LYS A 58 -3.86 8.27 2.30
C LYS A 58 -3.99 6.90 2.97
N ILE A 59 -3.89 5.82 2.20
CA ILE A 59 -3.75 4.47 2.75
C ILE A 59 -2.27 4.30 3.16
N PRO A 60 -1.96 3.81 4.38
CA PRO A 60 -0.57 3.63 4.82
C PRO A 60 0.23 2.73 3.88
N ALA A 61 1.49 3.11 3.60
CA ALA A 61 2.39 2.39 2.72
C ALA A 61 3.85 2.74 3.02
N GLY A 62 4.62 3.22 2.05
CA GLY A 62 6.07 3.45 2.17
C GLY A 62 6.47 4.26 3.40
N ARG A 63 5.77 5.37 3.68
CA ARG A 63 6.05 6.20 4.86
C ARG A 63 5.88 5.45 6.17
N ALA A 64 4.91 4.54 6.26
CA ALA A 64 4.70 3.71 7.44
C ALA A 64 5.79 2.64 7.57
N LEU A 65 6.19 2.03 6.45
CA LEU A 65 7.32 1.11 6.42
C LEU A 65 8.64 1.80 6.80
N ASP A 66 8.85 3.05 6.38
CA ASP A 66 10.04 3.84 6.73
C ASP A 66 10.17 4.02 8.26
N VAL A 67 9.07 4.09 9.01
CA VAL A 67 9.11 4.11 10.48
C VAL A 67 9.77 2.84 11.02
N LEU A 68 9.41 1.67 10.48
CA LEU A 68 9.99 0.39 10.88
C LEU A 68 11.46 0.30 10.47
N VAL A 69 11.80 0.71 9.24
CA VAL A 69 13.19 0.76 8.76
C VAL A 69 14.05 1.67 9.65
N ASN A 70 13.51 2.83 10.02
CA ASN A 70 14.20 3.77 10.90
C ASN A 70 14.46 3.16 12.27
N LEU A 71 13.47 2.51 12.89
CA LEU A 71 13.65 1.80 14.16
C LEU A 71 14.73 0.73 14.06
N LEU A 72 14.67 -0.12 13.05
CA LEU A 72 15.63 -1.22 12.87
C LEU A 72 17.06 -0.73 12.61
N GLY A 73 17.23 0.40 11.96
CA GLY A 73 18.53 1.03 11.71
C GLY A 73 19.07 1.87 12.88
N GLU A 74 18.29 2.09 13.95
CA GLU A 74 18.63 3.05 15.00
C GLU A 74 19.90 2.66 15.77
N LEU A 75 20.01 1.41 16.21
CA LEU A 75 21.17 0.93 16.95
C LEU A 75 22.47 1.02 16.14
N ALA A 76 22.42 0.72 14.83
CA ALA A 76 23.58 0.85 13.96
C ALA A 76 24.06 2.30 13.87
N ARG A 77 23.12 3.25 13.71
CA ARG A 77 23.45 4.69 13.67
C ARG A 77 24.01 5.19 14.99
N LEU A 78 23.46 4.73 16.13
CA LEU A 78 23.99 5.08 17.46
C LEU A 78 25.44 4.59 17.66
N ASN A 79 25.83 3.51 16.98
CA ASN A 79 27.20 3.00 16.98
C ASN A 79 28.08 3.56 15.85
N GLY A 80 27.62 4.60 15.13
CA GLY A 80 28.37 5.21 14.03
C GLY A 80 28.52 4.33 12.79
N ALA A 81 27.77 3.23 12.69
CA ALA A 81 27.78 2.37 11.52
C ALA A 81 26.85 2.90 10.43
N ALA A 82 27.26 2.74 9.17
CA ALA A 82 26.37 2.97 8.04
C ALA A 82 25.32 1.85 7.97
N VAL A 83 24.06 2.22 7.79
CA VAL A 83 23.00 1.26 7.47
C VAL A 83 23.04 1.05 5.96
N ALA A 84 23.26 -0.20 5.53
CA ALA A 84 23.20 -0.57 4.12
C ALA A 84 21.82 -0.25 3.52
N GLU A 85 21.70 -0.27 2.19
CA GLU A 85 20.39 -0.22 1.49
C GLU A 85 19.46 -1.31 2.06
N PRO A 86 18.41 -0.94 2.83
CA PRO A 86 17.72 -1.91 3.67
C PRO A 86 16.70 -2.74 2.90
N TRP A 87 16.17 -2.22 1.80
CA TRP A 87 15.06 -2.84 1.06
C TRP A 87 15.38 -4.22 0.47
N PRO A 88 16.53 -4.46 -0.19
CA PRO A 88 16.87 -5.81 -0.66
C PRO A 88 16.99 -6.83 0.48
N LEU A 89 17.51 -6.41 1.64
CA LEU A 89 17.64 -7.28 2.81
C LEU A 89 16.28 -7.60 3.43
N ILE A 90 15.41 -6.59 3.53
CA ILE A 90 14.03 -6.73 4.01
C ILE A 90 13.24 -7.66 3.09
N GLU A 91 13.32 -7.47 1.78
CA GLU A 91 12.62 -8.31 0.80
C GLU A 91 13.07 -9.77 0.89
N ALA A 92 14.38 -10.01 1.00
CA ALA A 92 14.92 -11.35 1.19
C ALA A 92 14.45 -11.99 2.51
N ALA A 93 14.49 -11.24 3.61
CA ALA A 93 14.06 -11.73 4.92
C ALA A 93 12.55 -12.02 4.96
N ALA A 94 11.72 -11.14 4.41
CA ALA A 94 10.27 -11.33 4.35
C ALA A 94 9.88 -12.47 3.40
N SER A 95 10.61 -12.67 2.31
CA SER A 95 10.38 -13.78 1.37
C SER A 95 10.73 -15.15 1.97
N ALA A 96 11.70 -15.19 2.90
CA ALA A 96 12.04 -16.40 3.63
C ALA A 96 10.98 -16.83 4.65
N VAL A 97 10.08 -15.91 5.04
CA VAL A 97 8.95 -16.18 5.93
C VAL A 97 7.71 -16.47 5.08
N ALA A 98 7.30 -17.74 5.02
CA ALA A 98 6.15 -18.16 4.22
C ALA A 98 4.82 -17.60 4.76
N ASP A 99 4.67 -17.50 6.09
CA ASP A 99 3.55 -16.87 6.74
C ASP A 99 3.93 -16.45 8.17
N THR A 100 3.13 -15.59 8.79
CA THR A 100 3.34 -15.11 10.15
C THR A 100 2.00 -14.87 10.85
N ASP A 101 1.95 -15.14 12.14
CA ASP A 101 0.82 -14.82 13.01
C ASP A 101 0.97 -13.46 13.70
N LEU A 102 2.11 -12.80 13.53
CA LEU A 102 2.36 -11.42 13.93
C LEU A 102 1.36 -10.52 13.19
N GLN A 103 0.66 -9.67 13.93
CA GLN A 103 -0.29 -8.73 13.34
C GLN A 103 0.23 -7.32 13.51
N ILE A 104 0.13 -6.52 12.46
CA ILE A 104 0.52 -5.12 12.47
C ILE A 104 -0.61 -4.29 11.88
N ASN A 105 -0.84 -3.11 12.47
CA ASN A 105 -1.62 -2.04 11.90
C ASN A 105 -0.67 -0.89 11.56
N LEU A 106 -0.53 -0.56 10.28
CA LEU A 106 0.38 0.48 9.79
C LEU A 106 -0.17 1.91 9.89
N ALA A 107 -1.31 2.13 10.57
CA ALA A 107 -1.89 3.46 10.80
C ALA A 107 -1.06 4.33 11.80
N PHE A 108 0.26 4.39 11.63
CA PHE A 108 1.19 5.21 12.43
C PHE A 108 1.00 6.73 12.26
N PHE A 109 0.18 7.13 11.31
CA PHE A 109 -0.20 8.51 11.03
C PHE A 109 -1.69 8.56 10.75
N ASP A 110 -2.30 9.73 10.86
CA ASP A 110 -3.68 9.98 10.43
C ASP A 110 -3.90 9.51 8.99
N SER A 111 -4.72 8.48 8.84
CA SER A 111 -4.96 7.78 7.59
C SER A 111 -6.40 7.32 7.49
N LEU A 112 -6.80 6.83 6.32
CA LEU A 112 -8.10 6.18 6.19
C LEU A 112 -8.23 4.91 7.03
N SER A 113 -7.09 4.32 7.43
CA SER A 113 -7.02 3.05 8.16
C SER A 113 -6.99 3.24 9.68
N GLY A 114 -7.10 4.50 10.15
CA GLY A 114 -7.09 4.86 11.56
C GLY A 114 -6.05 5.92 11.90
N HIS A 115 -5.92 6.17 13.20
CA HIS A 115 -5.07 7.20 13.79
C HIS A 115 -4.00 6.63 14.72
N GLU A 116 -3.99 5.31 14.91
CA GLU A 116 -3.07 4.60 15.80
C GLU A 116 -2.67 3.28 15.15
N GLY A 117 -1.36 3.05 15.06
CA GLY A 117 -0.81 1.78 14.63
C GLY A 117 -0.40 0.91 15.81
N SER A 118 -0.29 -0.39 15.58
CA SER A 118 -0.03 -1.36 16.63
C SER A 118 0.69 -2.59 16.08
N ILE A 119 1.33 -3.34 16.98
CA ILE A 119 1.87 -4.67 16.69
C ILE A 119 1.35 -5.61 17.78
N HIS A 120 0.68 -6.68 17.37
CA HIS A 120 0.08 -7.69 18.24
C HIS A 120 0.67 -9.07 17.97
N HIS A 121 0.44 -9.98 18.93
CA HIS A 121 0.89 -11.38 18.88
C HIS A 121 2.42 -11.53 18.78
N ILE A 122 3.18 -10.63 19.41
CA ILE A 122 4.63 -10.77 19.53
C ILE A 122 4.95 -12.00 20.39
N ARG A 123 5.86 -12.83 19.89
CA ARG A 123 6.46 -14.00 20.53
C ARG A 123 7.98 -13.98 20.29
N GLU A 124 8.72 -14.81 21.01
CA GLU A 124 10.17 -14.88 20.92
C GLU A 124 10.67 -15.28 19.51
N ASP A 125 9.93 -16.15 18.82
CA ASP A 125 10.29 -16.74 17.54
C ASP A 125 9.74 -16.01 16.30
N ASN A 126 8.74 -15.13 16.47
CA ASN A 126 8.04 -14.47 15.37
C ASN A 126 8.28 -12.95 15.26
N PHE A 127 9.18 -12.37 16.06
CA PHE A 127 9.47 -10.94 16.05
C PHE A 127 10.84 -10.63 15.44
N SER A 128 10.97 -10.97 14.15
CA SER A 128 12.16 -10.67 13.33
C SER A 128 11.81 -9.74 12.16
N VAL A 129 12.83 -9.20 11.48
CA VAL A 129 12.63 -8.36 10.28
C VAL A 129 11.75 -9.05 9.25
N GLY A 130 11.97 -10.34 9.00
CA GLY A 130 11.18 -11.12 8.04
C GLY A 130 9.70 -11.17 8.42
N HIS A 131 9.39 -11.57 9.66
CA HIS A 131 8.01 -11.65 10.14
C HIS A 131 7.34 -10.27 10.21
N LEU A 132 8.06 -9.24 10.65
CA LEU A 132 7.56 -7.88 10.75
C LEU A 132 7.13 -7.33 9.39
N PHE A 133 7.96 -7.47 8.36
CA PHE A 133 7.64 -6.98 7.03
C PHE A 133 6.65 -7.90 6.29
N ARG A 134 6.66 -9.21 6.56
CA ARG A 134 5.60 -10.11 6.09
C ARG A 134 4.23 -9.66 6.60
N ALA A 135 4.12 -9.42 7.91
CA ALA A 135 2.90 -8.90 8.53
C ALA A 135 2.52 -7.52 7.98
N ALA A 136 3.50 -6.64 7.75
CA ALA A 136 3.26 -5.30 7.20
C ALA A 136 2.66 -5.37 5.79
N PHE A 137 3.20 -6.23 4.92
CA PHE A 137 2.67 -6.43 3.57
C PHE A 137 1.28 -7.06 3.59
N GLN A 138 1.02 -8.01 4.50
CA GLN A 138 -0.32 -8.56 4.72
C GLN A 138 -1.31 -7.48 5.18
N ASN A 139 -0.92 -6.59 6.09
CA ASN A 139 -1.74 -5.45 6.49
C ASN A 139 -2.05 -4.50 5.32
N MET A 140 -1.04 -4.18 4.49
CA MET A 140 -1.23 -3.37 3.28
C MET A 140 -2.22 -4.02 2.31
N ALA A 141 -2.03 -5.31 2.00
CA ALA A 141 -2.92 -6.06 1.12
C ALA A 141 -4.36 -6.13 1.64
N ALA A 142 -4.54 -6.39 2.94
CA ALA A 142 -5.84 -6.38 3.58
C ALA A 142 -6.53 -5.01 3.48
N ASN A 143 -5.78 -3.92 3.70
CA ASN A 143 -6.29 -2.56 3.53
C ASN A 143 -6.70 -2.29 2.07
N TYR A 144 -5.87 -2.65 1.09
CA TYR A 144 -6.22 -2.47 -0.32
C TYR A 144 -7.48 -3.24 -0.71
N ASN A 145 -7.58 -4.50 -0.28
CA ASN A 145 -8.77 -5.31 -0.52
C ASN A 145 -10.03 -4.71 0.14
N LEU A 146 -9.91 -4.19 1.36
CA LEU A 146 -11.00 -3.50 2.05
C LEU A 146 -11.49 -2.29 1.26
N TYR A 147 -10.59 -1.40 0.83
CA TYR A 147 -10.99 -0.20 0.08
C TYR A 147 -11.45 -0.51 -1.34
N ALA A 148 -10.88 -1.54 -1.99
CA ALA A 148 -11.36 -2.03 -3.28
C ALA A 148 -12.82 -2.49 -3.20
N GLN A 149 -13.17 -3.26 -2.17
CA GLN A 149 -14.56 -3.68 -1.92
C GLN A 149 -15.48 -2.52 -1.59
N ARG A 150 -14.98 -1.47 -0.92
CA ARG A 150 -15.78 -0.25 -0.68
C ARG A 150 -16.01 0.57 -1.96
N LEU A 151 -15.10 0.52 -2.93
CA LEU A 151 -15.29 1.15 -4.24
C LEU A 151 -16.25 0.34 -5.13
N SER A 152 -16.12 -0.98 -5.14
CA SER A 152 -16.95 -1.89 -5.92
C SER A 152 -17.32 -3.11 -5.06
N PRO A 153 -18.45 -3.06 -4.34
CA PRO A 153 -18.90 -4.15 -3.48
C PRO A 153 -19.07 -5.49 -4.20
N ASP A 154 -19.53 -5.42 -5.46
CA ASP A 154 -19.72 -6.58 -6.34
C ASP A 154 -18.42 -7.11 -6.96
N ARG A 155 -17.26 -6.49 -6.63
CA ARG A 155 -15.92 -6.86 -7.11
C ARG A 155 -15.83 -7.02 -8.64
N GLN A 156 -16.34 -6.06 -9.38
CA GLN A 156 -16.48 -6.17 -10.83
C GLN A 156 -15.19 -5.91 -11.62
N TRP A 157 -14.07 -5.59 -10.96
CA TRP A 157 -12.79 -5.40 -11.64
C TRP A 157 -12.19 -6.73 -12.08
N ARG A 158 -11.49 -6.72 -13.22
CA ARG A 158 -10.93 -7.92 -13.86
C ARG A 158 -9.41 -8.03 -13.69
N ASN A 159 -8.74 -6.89 -13.62
CA ASN A 159 -7.28 -6.81 -13.50
C ASN A 159 -6.88 -5.79 -12.43
N LEU A 160 -5.67 -5.96 -11.90
CA LEU A 160 -4.99 -4.97 -11.08
C LEU A 160 -3.96 -4.21 -11.92
N VAL A 161 -3.96 -2.89 -11.80
CA VAL A 161 -2.93 -2.02 -12.39
C VAL A 161 -2.09 -1.44 -11.27
N PHE A 162 -0.89 -1.99 -11.08
CA PHE A 162 0.07 -1.49 -10.10
C PHE A 162 0.83 -0.29 -10.65
N SER A 163 0.90 0.77 -9.85
CA SER A 163 1.77 1.92 -10.08
C SER A 163 2.45 2.34 -8.77
N GLY A 164 3.33 3.32 -8.85
CA GLY A 164 4.13 3.76 -7.70
C GLY A 164 5.40 2.93 -7.48
N GLY A 165 6.43 3.57 -6.95
CA GLY A 165 7.77 3.00 -6.89
C GLY A 165 7.92 1.82 -5.91
N LEU A 166 7.07 1.75 -4.88
CA LEU A 166 7.19 0.71 -3.85
C LEU A 166 6.69 -0.64 -4.36
N ALA A 167 5.54 -0.68 -5.05
CA ALA A 167 5.03 -1.92 -5.66
C ALA A 167 6.03 -2.49 -6.69
N GLN A 168 6.77 -1.64 -7.41
CA GLN A 168 7.77 -2.10 -8.39
C GLN A 168 9.00 -2.72 -7.72
N LYS A 169 9.42 -2.19 -6.57
CA LYS A 169 10.63 -2.60 -5.84
C LYS A 169 10.42 -3.82 -4.93
N LEU A 170 9.18 -4.13 -4.55
CA LEU A 170 8.83 -5.22 -3.64
C LEU A 170 7.95 -6.27 -4.35
N PRO A 171 8.54 -7.22 -5.08
CA PRO A 171 7.82 -8.35 -5.70
C PRO A 171 6.91 -9.11 -4.73
N LEU A 172 7.37 -9.37 -3.50
CA LEU A 172 6.59 -10.09 -2.50
C LEU A 172 5.30 -9.36 -2.14
N LEU A 173 5.36 -8.03 -1.95
CA LEU A 173 4.16 -7.23 -1.68
C LEU A 173 3.12 -7.40 -2.79
N ARG A 174 3.54 -7.37 -4.07
CA ARG A 174 2.63 -7.60 -5.20
C ARG A 174 2.06 -9.02 -5.27
N GLN A 175 2.77 -10.02 -4.74
CA GLN A 175 2.29 -11.40 -4.69
C GLN A 175 1.27 -11.63 -3.56
N ILE A 176 1.39 -10.87 -2.46
CA ILE A 176 0.48 -10.94 -1.31
C ILE A 176 -0.86 -10.24 -1.62
N ILE A 177 -0.82 -9.16 -2.41
CA ILE A 177 -1.99 -8.42 -2.90
C ILE A 177 -2.78 -9.25 -3.91
#